data_AF-A0A843GLI2-F1
#
_entry.id   AF-A0A843GLI2-F1
#
_cell.length_a   1.000
_cell.length_b   1.000
_cell.length_c   1.000
_cell.angle_alpha   90.00
_cell.angle_beta   90.00
_cell.angle_gamma   90.00
#
_symmetry.space_group_name_H-M   'P 1'
#
loop_
_entity.id
_entity.type
_entity.pdbx_description
1 polymer ?
#
loop_
_entity_poly.entity_id
_entity_poly.type
_entity_poly.pdbx_seq_one_letter_code
_entity_poly.pdbx_strand_id
1 'polypeptide(L)'
;MGTELAKQKGIDIRNPKFRHSIDTYFIDKENNAIYKGIASVKFLNENCSKELYIRKDNRYNSFMDLLIDLEENSSVNSKQMKILIELDFFEEFGKAGTLMDMYEEFSEGQFKYKKTYCQKTKDKRMAELLSLEFEDKEIPIKQQLQAQAEFFGSPTTIKENLKGYAYILDIETKHTPKFTTYGIATGKIATIKVSSKLYKKQGGEIGDIIGKCKLIQRNKMKKVGDDWVETEGLEWWLTEYQVEKIGF
;
A
#
# COMPACT_ATOMS: atom_id res chain seq x y z
N MET A 1 12.94 -7.79 14.62
CA MET A 1 13.26 -6.59 13.82
C MET A 1 12.93 -5.32 14.62
N GLY A 2 13.47 -4.14 14.27
CA GLY A 2 13.25 -2.90 15.03
C GLY A 2 11.78 -2.48 15.19
N THR A 3 10.93 -2.79 14.21
CA THR A 3 9.48 -2.56 14.26
C THR A 3 8.76 -3.42 15.30
N GLU A 4 9.28 -4.60 15.60
CA GLU A 4 8.71 -5.52 16.59
C GLU A 4 9.04 -5.07 18.02
N LEU A 5 10.25 -4.53 18.22
CA LEU A 5 10.63 -3.89 19.47
C LEU A 5 9.79 -2.63 19.74
N ALA A 6 9.51 -1.82 18.70
CA ALA A 6 8.63 -0.66 18.83
C ALA A 6 7.23 -1.06 19.30
N LYS A 7 6.64 -2.10 18.69
CA LYS A 7 5.35 -2.66 19.12
C LYS A 7 5.37 -3.16 20.57
N GLN A 8 6.42 -3.87 20.99
CA GLN A 8 6.58 -4.32 22.39
C GLN A 8 6.67 -3.15 23.38
N LYS A 9 7.19 -2.00 22.93
CA LYS A 9 7.28 -0.76 23.71
C LYS A 9 6.02 0.12 23.61
N GLY A 10 4.97 -0.36 22.93
CA GLY A 10 3.73 0.41 22.72
C GLY A 10 3.88 1.63 21.81
N ILE A 11 4.94 1.67 20.98
CA ILE A 11 5.19 2.73 20.01
C ILE A 11 4.53 2.35 18.69
N ASP A 12 3.69 3.24 18.17
CA ASP A 12 3.00 3.02 16.91
C ASP A 12 3.93 3.31 15.71
N ILE A 13 3.98 2.41 14.73
CA ILE A 13 4.76 2.61 13.51
C ILE A 13 3.80 2.94 12.38
N ARG A 14 3.76 4.21 11.99
CA ARG A 14 2.83 4.73 10.99
C ARG A 14 3.44 4.76 9.60
N ASN A 15 2.59 4.62 8.58
CA ASN A 15 2.99 4.82 7.20
C ASN A 15 3.37 6.27 6.94
N PRO A 16 4.10 6.55 5.86
CA PRO A 16 4.42 7.91 5.51
C PRO A 16 3.15 8.74 5.29
N LYS A 17 3.12 9.96 5.84
CA LYS A 17 1.95 10.85 5.78
C LYS A 17 2.39 12.28 5.50
N PHE A 18 1.64 12.99 4.66
CA PHE A 18 1.85 14.40 4.40
C PHE A 18 1.85 15.19 5.71
N ARG A 19 2.66 16.25 5.74
CA ARG A 19 2.99 17.07 6.92
C ARG A 19 3.84 16.43 8.03
N HIS A 20 3.90 15.10 8.11
CA HIS A 20 4.62 14.41 9.19
C HIS A 20 5.91 13.77 8.72
N SER A 21 5.88 13.09 7.58
CA SER A 21 7.01 12.27 7.13
C SER A 21 8.07 13.08 6.42
N ILE A 22 9.32 12.75 6.73
CA ILE A 22 10.54 13.19 6.02
C ILE A 22 11.20 11.99 5.35
N ASP A 23 12.40 12.19 4.81
CA ASP A 23 13.22 11.18 4.14
C ASP A 23 13.52 9.99 5.05
N THR A 24 13.76 10.26 6.33
CA THR A 24 14.04 9.27 7.38
C THR A 24 12.85 9.03 8.32
N TYR A 25 12.98 8.08 9.24
CA TYR A 25 11.97 7.85 10.27
C TYR A 25 11.78 9.11 11.12
N PHE A 26 10.53 9.57 11.23
CA PHE A 26 10.18 10.76 12.01
C PHE A 26 9.52 10.37 13.32
N ILE A 27 10.03 10.91 14.44
CA ILE A 27 9.51 10.63 15.78
C ILE A 27 8.46 11.67 16.14
N ASP A 28 7.22 11.22 16.30
CA ASP A 28 6.12 12.00 16.84
C ASP A 28 5.94 11.65 18.32
N LYS A 29 6.58 12.47 19.18
CA LYS A 29 6.57 12.27 20.63
C LYS A 29 5.18 12.50 21.23
N GLU A 30 4.38 13.38 20.63
CA GLU A 30 3.06 13.74 21.15
C GLU A 30 2.09 12.57 21.02
N ASN A 31 2.15 11.86 19.89
CA ASN A 31 1.28 10.71 19.61
C ASN A 31 1.94 9.35 19.92
N ASN A 32 3.13 9.35 20.54
CA ASN A 32 3.95 8.15 20.79
C ASN A 32 4.09 7.26 19.53
N ALA A 33 4.36 7.90 18.40
CA ALA A 33 4.40 7.27 17.09
C ALA A 33 5.71 7.55 16.36
N ILE A 34 6.06 6.68 15.42
CA ILE A 34 7.16 6.87 14.48
C ILE A 34 6.60 6.70 13.07
N TYR A 35 6.69 7.75 12.25
CA TYR A 35 6.34 7.68 10.85
C TYR A 35 7.52 7.13 10.05
N LYS A 36 7.24 6.20 9.13
CA LYS A 36 8.25 5.71 8.18
C LYS A 36 8.75 6.86 7.29
N GLY A 37 10.03 6.79 6.94
CA GLY A 37 10.66 7.75 6.04
C GLY A 37 10.34 7.47 4.57
N ILE A 38 9.99 8.52 3.82
CA ILE A 38 9.61 8.42 2.41
C ILE A 38 10.79 8.09 1.48
N ALA A 39 12.05 8.35 1.87
CA ALA A 39 13.20 8.00 1.02
C ALA A 39 13.49 6.49 1.00
N SER A 40 12.89 5.72 1.92
CA SER A 40 12.96 4.25 1.89
C SER A 40 12.02 3.63 0.84
N VAL A 41 11.12 4.43 0.27
CA VAL A 41 10.17 4.02 -0.75
C VAL A 41 10.82 4.09 -2.14
N LYS A 42 10.79 2.98 -2.86
CA LYS A 42 11.28 2.88 -4.24
C LYS A 42 10.68 4.00 -5.12
N PHE A 43 11.54 4.69 -5.88
CA PHE A 43 11.22 5.85 -6.73
C PHE A 43 10.90 7.18 -6.01
N LEU A 44 10.77 7.21 -4.69
CA LEU A 44 10.74 8.45 -3.91
C LEU A 44 12.17 8.79 -3.47
N ASN A 45 12.71 9.87 -4.01
CA ASN A 45 14.06 10.33 -3.66
C ASN A 45 13.99 11.31 -2.48
N GLU A 46 15.15 11.53 -1.85
CA GLU A 46 15.31 12.46 -0.73
C GLU A 46 14.83 13.88 -1.08
N ASN A 47 15.00 14.31 -2.34
CA ASN A 47 14.58 15.65 -2.78
C ASN A 47 13.05 15.81 -2.77
N CYS A 48 12.31 14.84 -3.34
CA CYS A 48 10.84 14.81 -3.31
C CYS A 48 10.33 14.87 -1.87
N SER A 49 10.96 14.11 -0.97
CA SER A 49 10.63 14.14 0.45
C SER A 49 10.82 15.53 1.08
N LYS A 50 11.98 16.15 0.88
CA LYS A 50 12.27 17.48 1.43
C LYS A 50 11.33 18.55 0.88
N GLU A 51 11.05 18.51 -0.43
CA GLU A 51 10.14 19.45 -1.08
C GLU A 51 8.71 19.34 -0.53
N LEU A 52 8.22 18.12 -0.29
CA LEU A 52 6.92 17.90 0.36
C LEU A 52 6.92 18.36 1.82
N TYR A 53 8.01 18.10 2.55
CA TYR A 53 8.09 18.47 3.97
C TYR A 53 8.15 19.98 4.20
N ILE A 54 8.82 20.75 3.33
CA ILE A 54 8.84 22.22 3.40
C ILE A 54 7.42 22.80 3.35
N ARG A 55 6.47 22.08 2.74
CA ARG A 55 5.06 22.47 2.60
C ARG A 55 4.17 22.05 3.77
N LYS A 56 4.71 21.38 4.80
CA LYS A 56 3.91 20.81 5.90
C LYS A 56 3.04 21.85 6.64
N ASP A 57 3.55 23.07 6.79
CA ASP A 57 2.92 24.15 7.54
C ASP A 57 2.04 25.05 6.66
N ASN A 58 2.05 24.83 5.34
CA ASN A 58 1.20 25.56 4.42
C ASN A 58 -0.27 25.16 4.62
N ARG A 59 -1.17 26.13 4.37
CA ARG A 59 -2.61 25.89 4.38
C ARG A 59 -3.09 25.73 2.94
N TYR A 60 -3.77 24.63 2.68
CA TYR A 60 -4.39 24.30 1.41
C TYR A 60 -5.88 24.06 1.69
N ASN A 61 -6.78 24.65 0.90
CA ASN A 61 -8.22 24.45 1.09
C ASN A 61 -8.69 23.16 0.39
N SER A 62 -7.93 22.70 -0.61
CA SER A 62 -8.21 21.50 -1.39
C SER A 62 -6.93 20.78 -1.81
N PHE A 63 -7.07 19.54 -2.30
CA PHE A 63 -5.95 18.84 -2.94
C PHE A 63 -5.47 19.56 -4.22
N MET A 64 -6.37 20.22 -4.95
CA MET A 64 -6.01 20.98 -6.15
C MET A 64 -5.05 22.13 -5.82
N ASP A 65 -5.24 22.81 -4.69
CA ASP A 65 -4.32 23.87 -4.25
C ASP A 65 -2.90 23.32 -4.03
N LEU A 66 -2.79 22.13 -3.44
CA LEU A 66 -1.51 21.45 -3.25
C LEU A 66 -0.88 21.04 -4.59
N LEU A 67 -1.67 20.49 -5.52
CA LEU A 67 -1.18 20.09 -6.84
C LEU A 67 -0.63 21.29 -7.63
N ILE A 68 -1.31 22.45 -7.57
CA ILE A 68 -0.86 23.68 -8.21
C ILE A 68 0.48 24.15 -7.61
N ASP A 69 0.59 24.20 -6.28
CA ASP A 69 1.84 24.59 -5.62
C ASP A 69 3.00 23.63 -5.93
N LEU A 70 2.72 22.32 -6.00
CA LEU A 70 3.74 21.35 -6.38
C LEU A 70 4.16 21.50 -7.84
N GLU A 71 3.24 21.72 -8.78
CA GLU A 71 3.57 21.94 -10.19
C GLU A 71 4.41 23.21 -10.39
N GLU A 72 4.07 24.30 -9.69
CA GLU A 72 4.78 25.58 -9.79
C GLU A 72 6.15 25.55 -9.10
N ASN A 73 6.22 24.94 -7.91
CA ASN A 73 7.33 25.16 -6.98
C ASN A 73 8.08 23.88 -6.57
N SER A 74 7.87 22.75 -7.25
CA SER A 74 8.55 21.48 -6.93
C SER A 74 9.07 20.75 -8.17
N SER A 75 9.84 19.70 -7.93
CA SER A 75 10.32 18.74 -8.93
C SER A 75 9.62 17.38 -8.84
N VAL A 76 8.57 17.27 -8.01
CA VAL A 76 7.79 16.04 -7.84
C VAL A 76 7.15 15.65 -9.17
N ASN A 77 7.52 14.49 -9.70
CA ASN A 77 7.06 14.04 -11.01
C ASN A 77 5.79 13.17 -10.91
N SER A 78 5.21 12.85 -12.07
CA SER A 78 3.94 12.11 -12.15
C SER A 78 3.99 10.72 -11.53
N LYS A 79 5.10 10.00 -11.68
CA LYS A 79 5.26 8.69 -11.06
C LYS A 79 5.29 8.80 -9.54
N GLN A 80 6.01 9.78 -9.01
CA GLN A 80 6.08 10.03 -7.57
C GLN A 80 4.71 10.41 -7.01
N MET A 81 3.96 11.27 -7.73
CA MET A 81 2.62 11.68 -7.31
C MET A 81 1.65 10.50 -7.22
N LYS A 82 1.59 9.66 -8.26
CA LYS A 82 0.73 8.47 -8.27
C LYS A 82 1.06 7.51 -7.12
N ILE A 83 2.36 7.27 -6.87
CA ILE A 83 2.82 6.44 -5.73
C ILE A 83 2.36 7.03 -4.39
N LEU A 84 2.54 8.34 -4.18
CA LEU A 84 2.14 8.99 -2.93
C LEU A 84 0.62 8.89 -2.70
N ILE A 85 -0.18 9.08 -3.76
CA ILE A 85 -1.64 8.92 -3.69
C ILE A 85 -2.01 7.46 -3.34
N GLU A 86 -1.45 6.47 -4.03
CA GLU A 86 -1.73 5.04 -3.78
C GLU A 86 -1.33 4.56 -2.38
N LEU A 87 -0.39 5.26 -1.75
CA LEU A 87 0.06 5.00 -0.39
C LEU A 87 -0.74 5.74 0.69
N ASP A 88 -1.83 6.41 0.32
CA ASP A 88 -2.65 7.28 1.19
C ASP A 88 -1.85 8.40 1.86
N PHE A 89 -0.73 8.83 1.25
CA PHE A 89 0.12 9.88 1.83
C PHE A 89 -0.64 11.20 2.04
N PHE A 90 -1.62 11.48 1.18
CA PHE A 90 -2.44 12.69 1.16
C PHE A 90 -3.83 12.48 1.77
N GLU A 91 -4.01 11.49 2.66
CA GLU A 91 -5.32 11.13 3.26
C GLU A 91 -6.08 12.30 3.92
N GLU A 92 -5.40 13.38 4.31
CA GLU A 92 -6.05 14.58 4.86
C GLU A 92 -6.96 15.31 3.85
N PHE A 93 -6.74 15.08 2.55
CA PHE A 93 -7.51 15.70 1.48
C PHE A 93 -8.66 14.82 0.96
N GLY A 94 -8.70 13.55 1.34
CA GLY A 94 -9.71 12.60 0.88
C GLY A 94 -9.15 11.21 0.62
N LYS A 95 -10.00 10.34 0.06
CA LYS A 95 -9.64 8.95 -0.26
C LYS A 95 -8.77 8.89 -1.51
N ALA A 96 -7.81 7.96 -1.53
CA ALA A 96 -6.86 7.81 -2.65
C ALA A 96 -7.54 7.69 -4.03
N GLY A 97 -8.72 7.08 -4.14
CA GLY A 97 -9.42 6.94 -5.42
C GLY A 97 -9.91 8.29 -5.96
N THR A 98 -10.51 9.11 -5.10
CA THR A 98 -10.88 10.50 -5.42
C THR A 98 -9.65 11.34 -5.75
N LEU A 99 -8.59 11.25 -4.94
CA LEU A 99 -7.35 12.00 -5.17
C LEU A 99 -6.66 11.60 -6.47
N MET A 100 -6.76 10.33 -6.88
CA MET A 100 -6.24 9.86 -8.17
C MET A 100 -7.01 10.50 -9.33
N ASP A 101 -8.35 10.51 -9.28
CA ASP A 101 -9.17 11.17 -10.32
C ASP A 101 -8.84 12.67 -10.42
N MET A 102 -8.72 13.35 -9.27
CA MET A 102 -8.31 14.76 -9.22
C MET A 102 -6.95 14.98 -9.90
N TYR A 103 -6.00 14.09 -9.61
CA TYR A 103 -4.67 14.17 -10.20
C TYR A 103 -4.67 13.88 -11.71
N GLU A 104 -5.46 12.92 -12.17
CA GLU A 104 -5.61 12.60 -13.59
C GLU A 104 -6.21 13.78 -14.36
N GLU A 105 -7.26 14.42 -13.82
CA GLU A 105 -7.84 15.61 -14.43
C GLU A 105 -6.84 16.79 -14.46
N PHE A 106 -6.11 17.00 -13.37
CA PHE A 106 -5.07 18.02 -13.27
C PHE A 106 -3.92 17.81 -14.27
N SER A 107 -3.47 16.56 -14.45
CA SER A 107 -2.25 16.25 -15.18
C SER A 107 -2.48 15.88 -16.65
N GLU A 108 -3.63 15.33 -17.00
CA GLU A 108 -3.92 14.73 -18.30
C GLU A 108 -5.33 15.05 -18.83
N GLY A 109 -6.23 15.54 -17.97
CA GLY A 109 -7.63 15.79 -18.30
C GLY A 109 -7.93 17.04 -19.12
N GLN A 110 -9.22 17.37 -19.19
CA GLN A 110 -9.74 18.49 -19.98
C GLN A 110 -9.19 19.83 -19.49
N PHE A 111 -9.07 19.99 -18.17
CA PHE A 111 -8.60 21.19 -17.50
C PHE A 111 -7.14 21.12 -17.06
N LYS A 112 -6.37 20.22 -17.70
CA LYS A 112 -4.94 20.05 -17.48
C LYS A 112 -4.22 21.37 -17.20
N TYR A 113 -3.46 21.38 -16.12
CA TYR A 113 -2.65 22.50 -15.69
C TYR A 113 -1.17 22.26 -16.02
N LYS A 114 -0.46 23.32 -16.40
CA LYS A 114 1.00 23.30 -16.60
C LYS A 114 1.59 24.63 -16.17
N LYS A 115 2.74 24.59 -15.50
CA LYS A 115 3.46 25.82 -15.14
C LYS A 115 3.92 26.66 -16.34
N THR A 116 4.01 26.05 -17.53
CA THR A 116 4.46 26.72 -18.76
C THR A 116 3.36 27.52 -19.46
N TYR A 117 2.11 27.42 -19.03
CA TYR A 117 1.01 28.20 -19.60
C TYR A 117 1.11 29.68 -19.22
N CYS A 118 0.57 30.56 -20.07
CA CYS A 118 0.45 31.98 -19.73
C CYS A 118 -0.54 32.18 -18.57
N GLN A 119 -0.36 33.26 -17.80
CA GLN A 119 -1.15 33.50 -16.57
C GLN A 119 -2.66 33.44 -16.80
N LYS A 120 -3.16 34.07 -17.87
CA LYS A 120 -4.58 34.02 -18.24
C LYS A 120 -5.12 32.60 -18.41
N THR A 121 -4.31 31.70 -18.96
CA THR A 121 -4.69 30.28 -19.10
C THR A 121 -4.64 29.58 -17.77
N LYS A 122 -3.60 29.81 -16.95
CA LYS A 122 -3.48 29.25 -15.60
C LYS A 122 -4.69 29.60 -14.74
N ASP A 123 -5.07 30.89 -14.70
CA ASP A 123 -6.19 31.38 -13.90
C ASP A 123 -7.50 30.72 -14.32
N LYS A 124 -7.74 30.62 -15.64
CA LYS A 124 -8.92 29.93 -16.16
C LYS A 124 -8.95 28.46 -15.77
N ARG A 125 -7.84 27.73 -15.96
CA ARG A 125 -7.77 26.29 -15.64
C ARG A 125 -7.93 26.04 -14.14
N MET A 126 -7.30 26.86 -13.31
CA MET A 126 -7.41 26.78 -11.86
C MET A 126 -8.86 26.98 -11.40
N ALA A 127 -9.56 27.99 -11.93
CA ALA A 127 -10.96 28.22 -11.58
C ALA A 127 -11.88 27.04 -11.93
N GLU A 128 -11.65 26.40 -13.08
CA GLU A 128 -12.41 25.20 -13.50
C GLU A 128 -12.04 23.99 -12.62
N LEU A 129 -10.76 23.73 -12.38
CA LEU A 129 -10.33 22.60 -11.53
C LEU A 129 -10.87 22.67 -10.10
N LEU A 130 -10.96 23.88 -9.54
CA LEU A 130 -11.47 24.11 -8.18
C LEU A 130 -13.01 24.01 -8.10
N SER A 131 -13.73 24.11 -9.22
CA SER A 131 -15.19 23.97 -9.25
C SER A 131 -15.67 22.55 -9.57
N LEU A 132 -14.76 21.66 -9.95
CA LEU A 132 -15.08 20.27 -10.22
C LEU A 132 -15.46 19.51 -8.94
N GLU A 133 -16.47 18.67 -9.08
CA GLU A 133 -16.87 17.70 -8.06
C GLU A 133 -16.35 16.31 -8.45
N PHE A 134 -15.83 15.59 -7.47
CA PHE A 134 -15.30 14.25 -7.65
C PHE A 134 -16.03 13.27 -6.73
N GLU A 135 -16.23 12.04 -7.20
CA GLU A 135 -16.86 10.99 -6.41
C GLU A 135 -15.95 10.57 -5.24
N ASP A 136 -16.52 10.44 -4.04
CA ASP A 136 -15.81 9.96 -2.85
C ASP A 136 -15.61 8.43 -2.92
N LYS A 137 -14.44 7.99 -3.42
CA LYS A 137 -14.15 6.58 -3.70
C LYS A 137 -12.75 6.17 -3.26
N GLU A 138 -12.64 4.91 -2.85
CA GLU A 138 -11.35 4.27 -2.60
C GLU A 138 -10.76 3.72 -3.89
N ILE A 139 -9.43 3.56 -3.93
CA ILE A 139 -8.81 2.71 -4.95
C ILE A 139 -9.16 1.23 -4.68
N PRO A 140 -9.15 0.37 -5.72
CA PRO A 140 -9.32 -1.06 -5.53
C PRO A 140 -8.35 -1.61 -4.48
N ILE A 141 -8.81 -2.49 -3.58
CA ILE A 141 -7.99 -2.96 -2.46
C ILE A 141 -6.73 -3.68 -2.96
N LYS A 142 -6.82 -4.38 -4.09
CA LYS A 142 -5.66 -5.04 -4.72
C LYS A 142 -4.56 -4.03 -5.07
N GLN A 143 -4.94 -2.88 -5.64
CA GLN A 143 -3.99 -1.83 -6.01
C GLN A 143 -3.31 -1.23 -4.77
N GLN A 144 -4.09 -0.91 -3.73
CA GLN A 144 -3.57 -0.38 -2.47
C GLN A 144 -2.58 -1.35 -1.81
N LEU A 145 -2.96 -2.64 -1.66
CA LEU A 145 -2.10 -3.65 -1.06
C LEU A 145 -0.84 -3.89 -1.87
N GLN A 146 -0.94 -3.84 -3.21
CA GLN A 146 0.20 -3.99 -4.10
C GLN A 146 1.18 -2.82 -3.97
N ALA A 147 0.69 -1.58 -3.96
CA ALA A 147 1.53 -0.41 -3.71
C ALA A 147 2.24 -0.53 -2.35
N GLN A 148 1.52 -0.87 -1.29
CA GLN A 148 2.13 -1.03 0.04
C GLN A 148 3.14 -2.19 0.10
N ALA A 149 2.87 -3.32 -0.55
CA ALA A 149 3.81 -4.43 -0.61
C ALA A 149 5.09 -4.02 -1.35
N GLU A 150 4.97 -3.32 -2.49
CA GLU A 150 6.12 -2.86 -3.28
C GLU A 150 6.95 -1.81 -2.52
N PHE A 151 6.28 -0.85 -1.87
CA PHE A 151 6.92 0.36 -1.35
C PHE A 151 7.25 0.29 0.15
N PHE A 152 6.50 -0.47 0.94
CA PHE A 152 6.76 -0.66 2.38
C PHE A 152 7.28 -2.06 2.71
N GLY A 153 7.45 -2.93 1.71
CA GLY A 153 7.86 -4.33 1.86
C GLY A 153 6.75 -5.25 2.39
N SER A 154 5.64 -4.70 2.89
CA SER A 154 4.46 -5.46 3.27
C SER A 154 3.23 -4.55 3.36
N PRO A 155 2.03 -5.06 3.07
CA PRO A 155 0.80 -4.33 3.30
C PRO A 155 0.56 -4.00 4.78
N THR A 156 -0.20 -2.94 4.99
CA THR A 156 -0.53 -2.38 6.30
C THR A 156 -2.02 -2.11 6.45
N THR A 157 -2.76 -1.96 5.34
CA THR A 157 -4.21 -1.77 5.35
C THR A 157 -4.93 -2.98 5.93
N ILE A 158 -5.77 -2.73 6.93
CA ILE A 158 -6.67 -3.73 7.52
C ILE A 158 -8.11 -3.40 7.13
N LYS A 159 -8.83 -4.37 6.56
CA LYS A 159 -10.25 -4.26 6.23
C LYS A 159 -11.02 -5.42 6.85
N GLU A 160 -11.61 -5.20 8.02
CA GLU A 160 -12.28 -6.24 8.82
C GLU A 160 -13.40 -6.96 8.06
N ASN A 161 -14.10 -6.24 7.17
CA ASN A 161 -15.14 -6.78 6.30
C ASN A 161 -14.61 -7.78 5.24
N LEU A 162 -13.30 -7.83 4.99
CA LEU A 162 -12.65 -8.78 4.09
C LEU A 162 -12.09 -10.00 4.84
N LYS A 163 -12.83 -10.50 5.84
CA LYS A 163 -12.47 -11.70 6.58
C LYS A 163 -12.45 -12.92 5.65
N GLY A 164 -11.38 -13.71 5.73
CA GLY A 164 -11.20 -14.89 4.87
C GLY A 164 -10.50 -14.60 3.54
N TYR A 165 -10.13 -13.35 3.28
CA TYR A 165 -9.30 -12.95 2.15
C TYR A 165 -7.85 -12.73 2.59
N ALA A 166 -6.92 -13.12 1.72
CA ALA A 166 -5.48 -12.92 1.94
C ALA A 166 -4.78 -12.52 0.64
N TYR A 167 -3.79 -11.63 0.76
CA TYR A 167 -2.94 -11.18 -0.34
C TYR A 167 -1.65 -11.99 -0.38
N ILE A 168 -1.25 -12.49 -1.56
CA ILE A 168 -0.04 -13.30 -1.74
C ILE A 168 1.19 -12.38 -1.84
N LEU A 169 2.08 -12.46 -0.84
CA LEU A 169 3.33 -11.71 -0.78
C LEU A 169 4.50 -12.44 -1.46
N ASP A 170 4.53 -13.77 -1.35
CA ASP A 170 5.61 -14.59 -1.88
C ASP A 170 5.13 -16.02 -2.15
N ILE A 171 5.78 -16.70 -3.09
CA ILE A 171 5.48 -18.08 -3.47
C ILE A 171 6.79 -18.88 -3.57
N GLU A 172 6.93 -19.92 -2.74
CA GLU A 172 8.03 -20.89 -2.83
C GLU A 172 7.51 -22.21 -3.44
N THR A 173 8.03 -22.61 -4.60
CA THR A 173 7.57 -23.82 -5.33
C THR A 173 8.61 -24.94 -5.44
N LYS A 174 9.82 -24.77 -4.87
CA LYS A 174 10.91 -25.76 -4.96
C LYS A 174 10.53 -27.13 -4.36
N HIS A 175 9.70 -27.12 -3.32
CA HIS A 175 9.20 -28.32 -2.65
C HIS A 175 7.66 -28.33 -2.67
N THR A 176 7.01 -28.69 -1.56
CA THR A 176 5.58 -28.40 -1.39
C THR A 176 5.37 -26.90 -1.56
N PRO A 177 4.49 -26.45 -2.48
CA PRO A 177 4.21 -25.03 -2.66
C PRO A 177 3.83 -24.36 -1.34
N LYS A 178 4.38 -23.17 -1.10
CA LYS A 178 4.04 -22.34 0.05
C LYS A 178 3.69 -20.94 -0.41
N PHE A 179 2.63 -20.40 0.15
CA PHE A 179 2.31 -18.99 0.03
C PHE A 179 2.70 -18.30 1.32
N THR A 180 3.43 -17.19 1.23
CA THR A 180 3.48 -16.20 2.30
C THR A 180 2.36 -15.21 2.01
N THR A 181 1.42 -15.09 2.94
CA THR A 181 0.20 -14.32 2.73
C THR A 181 -0.02 -13.29 3.82
N TYR A 182 -0.63 -12.17 3.46
CA TYR A 182 -1.14 -11.14 4.37
C TYR A 182 -2.66 -11.27 4.49
N GLY A 183 -3.17 -11.62 5.67
CA GLY A 183 -4.61 -11.72 5.92
C GLY A 183 -5.26 -10.34 6.07
N ILE A 184 -6.07 -9.92 5.09
CA ILE A 184 -6.53 -8.52 4.92
C ILE A 184 -7.33 -8.02 6.13
N ALA A 185 -8.19 -8.86 6.71
CA ALA A 185 -8.96 -8.48 7.89
C ALA A 185 -8.18 -8.50 9.21
N THR A 186 -6.96 -9.04 9.23
CA THR A 186 -6.23 -9.29 10.48
C THR A 186 -4.87 -8.61 10.55
N GLY A 187 -4.34 -8.17 9.41
CA GLY A 187 -2.98 -7.66 9.29
C GLY A 187 -1.88 -8.69 9.54
N LYS A 188 -2.21 -9.98 9.67
CA LYS A 188 -1.24 -11.03 10.00
C LYS A 188 -0.59 -11.58 8.74
N ILE A 189 0.73 -11.74 8.81
CA ILE A 189 1.51 -12.45 7.79
C ILE A 189 1.70 -13.89 8.24
N ALA A 190 1.40 -14.85 7.35
CA ALA A 190 1.61 -16.27 7.61
C ALA A 190 2.07 -17.01 6.36
N THR A 191 2.99 -17.95 6.56
CA THR A 191 3.37 -18.93 5.53
C THR A 191 2.45 -20.15 5.63
N ILE A 192 1.74 -20.45 4.55
CA ILE A 192 0.78 -21.54 4.45
C ILE A 192 1.19 -22.51 3.33
N LYS A 193 1.14 -23.82 3.61
CA LYS A 193 1.43 -24.86 2.62
C LYS A 193 0.22 -25.12 1.74
N VAL A 194 0.46 -25.32 0.45
CA VAL A 194 -0.55 -25.69 -0.54
C VAL A 194 -0.11 -27.00 -1.18
N SER A 195 -1.01 -28.00 -1.22
CA SER A 195 -0.65 -29.25 -1.91
C SER A 195 -0.35 -28.99 -3.39
N SER A 196 0.66 -29.66 -3.95
CA SER A 196 1.04 -29.46 -5.35
C SER A 196 -0.11 -29.74 -6.32
N LYS A 197 -1.02 -30.66 -5.98
CA LYS A 197 -2.24 -30.93 -6.77
C LYS A 197 -3.20 -29.75 -6.77
N LEU A 198 -3.45 -29.16 -5.59
CA LEU A 198 -4.33 -28.00 -5.47
C LEU A 198 -3.72 -26.78 -6.16
N TYR A 199 -2.42 -26.52 -5.95
CA TYR A 199 -1.71 -25.42 -6.59
C TYR A 199 -1.73 -25.53 -8.11
N LYS A 200 -1.46 -26.70 -8.68
CA LYS A 200 -1.57 -26.93 -10.14
C LYS A 200 -2.98 -26.71 -10.69
N LYS A 201 -4.01 -26.93 -9.86
CA LYS A 201 -5.42 -26.75 -10.26
C LYS A 201 -5.86 -25.29 -10.19
N GLN A 202 -5.49 -24.57 -9.13
CA GLN A 202 -6.02 -23.23 -8.84
C GLN A 202 -5.05 -22.09 -9.19
N GLY A 203 -3.74 -22.36 -9.26
CA GLY A 203 -2.72 -21.36 -9.53
C GLY A 203 -2.58 -20.31 -8.42
N GLY A 204 -2.19 -19.11 -8.82
CA GLY A 204 -1.96 -17.96 -7.96
C GLY A 204 -0.57 -17.39 -8.19
N GLU A 205 -0.49 -16.06 -8.24
CA GLU A 205 0.76 -15.33 -8.46
C GLU A 205 1.02 -14.36 -7.30
N ILE A 206 2.27 -13.91 -7.17
CA ILE A 206 2.60 -12.83 -6.24
C ILE A 206 1.74 -11.62 -6.62
N GLY A 207 1.06 -11.07 -5.62
CA GLY A 207 0.16 -9.95 -5.78
C GLY A 207 -1.31 -10.31 -6.00
N ASP A 208 -1.64 -11.60 -6.12
CA ASP A 208 -3.04 -12.01 -6.13
C ASP A 208 -3.69 -11.98 -4.75
N ILE A 209 -5.00 -11.76 -4.75
CA ILE A 209 -5.86 -11.97 -3.58
C ILE A 209 -6.50 -13.35 -3.71
N ILE A 210 -6.44 -14.13 -2.63
CA ILE A 210 -7.15 -15.40 -2.50
C ILE A 210 -8.29 -15.26 -1.50
N GLY A 211 -9.42 -15.89 -1.84
CA GLY A 211 -10.63 -15.98 -1.03
C GLY A 211 -11.07 -17.42 -0.82
N LYS A 212 -12.20 -17.59 -0.11
CA LYS A 212 -12.77 -18.91 0.24
C LYS A 212 -11.75 -19.86 0.86
N CYS A 213 -10.85 -19.30 1.68
CA CYS A 213 -9.72 -20.03 2.23
C CYS A 213 -10.17 -21.00 3.32
N LYS A 214 -9.85 -22.28 3.16
CA LYS A 214 -10.00 -23.28 4.22
C LYS A 214 -8.62 -23.72 4.69
N LEU A 215 -8.34 -23.44 5.96
CA LEU A 215 -7.08 -23.73 6.62
C LEU A 215 -7.26 -24.86 7.62
N ILE A 216 -6.31 -25.79 7.63
CA ILE A 216 -6.18 -26.82 8.67
C ILE A 216 -4.77 -26.78 9.25
N GLN A 217 -4.63 -27.14 10.52
CA GLN A 217 -3.33 -27.38 11.12
C GLN A 217 -2.96 -28.85 11.00
N ARG A 218 -1.69 -29.12 10.69
CA ARG A 218 -1.11 -30.46 10.69
C ARG A 218 0.20 -30.43 11.45
N ASN A 219 0.58 -31.56 12.04
CA ASN A 219 1.93 -31.74 12.57
C ASN A 219 2.94 -31.63 11.43
N LYS A 220 4.09 -31.02 11.72
CA LYS A 220 5.23 -31.01 10.80
C LYS A 220 5.74 -32.44 10.62
N MET A 221 6.15 -32.76 9.42
CA MET A 221 6.74 -34.06 9.09
C MET A 221 8.23 -33.87 8.78
N LYS A 222 9.08 -34.74 9.30
CA LYS A 222 10.51 -34.80 8.97
C LYS A 222 10.84 -36.17 8.42
N LYS A 223 11.61 -36.21 7.33
CA LYS A 223 12.15 -37.46 6.81
C LYS A 223 13.30 -37.93 7.72
N VAL A 224 13.17 -39.13 8.30
CA VAL A 224 14.17 -39.78 9.14
C VAL A 224 14.41 -41.17 8.55
N GLY A 225 15.57 -41.35 7.91
CA GLY A 225 15.80 -42.54 7.07
C GLY A 225 14.87 -42.54 5.85
N ASP A 226 14.08 -43.61 5.70
CA ASP A 226 13.08 -43.75 4.64
C ASP A 226 11.66 -43.33 5.05
N ASP A 227 11.42 -43.13 6.35
CA ASP A 227 10.10 -42.82 6.89
C ASP A 227 9.89 -41.32 7.12
N TRP A 228 8.62 -40.91 7.08
CA TRP A 228 8.19 -39.58 7.47
C TRP A 228 7.60 -39.63 8.88
N VAL A 229 8.28 -39.00 9.82
CA VAL A 229 7.90 -39.00 11.24
C VAL A 229 7.34 -37.63 11.61
N GLU A 230 6.26 -37.61 12.39
CA GLU A 230 5.71 -36.39 12.97
C GLU A 230 6.73 -35.74 13.92
N THR A 231 6.82 -34.41 13.88
CA THR A 231 7.68 -33.63 14.76
C THR A 231 6.89 -32.63 15.58
N GLU A 232 7.51 -32.12 16.63
CA GLU A 232 6.95 -31.02 17.41
C GLU A 232 6.84 -29.77 16.54
N GLY A 233 5.61 -29.29 16.38
CA GLY A 233 5.28 -28.06 15.67
C GLY A 233 4.13 -28.25 14.70
N LEU A 234 3.23 -27.27 14.69
CA LEU A 234 2.12 -27.23 13.75
C LEU A 234 2.50 -26.42 12.51
N GLU A 235 1.89 -26.76 11.39
CA GLU A 235 1.93 -25.99 10.16
C GLU A 235 0.53 -25.85 9.56
N TRP A 236 0.29 -24.69 8.94
CA TRP A 236 -0.97 -24.37 8.30
C TRP A 236 -0.98 -24.89 6.86
N TRP A 237 -2.05 -25.61 6.51
CA TRP A 237 -2.31 -26.11 5.17
C TRP A 237 -3.57 -25.48 4.60
N LEU A 238 -3.44 -24.90 3.42
CA LEU A 238 -4.54 -24.41 2.62
C LEU A 238 -5.09 -25.58 1.79
N THR A 239 -6.29 -26.04 2.14
CA THR A 239 -6.94 -27.18 1.50
C THR A 239 -7.93 -26.78 0.42
N GLU A 240 -8.46 -25.56 0.52
CA GLU A 240 -9.39 -24.98 -0.45
C GLU A 240 -9.12 -23.47 -0.53
N TYR A 241 -9.08 -22.92 -1.75
CA TYR A 241 -9.03 -21.49 -2.03
C TYR A 241 -9.48 -21.21 -3.45
N GLN A 242 -9.76 -19.93 -3.70
CA GLN A 242 -10.01 -19.39 -5.03
C GLN A 242 -9.16 -18.13 -5.21
N VAL A 243 -8.51 -17.99 -6.37
CA VAL A 243 -7.88 -16.73 -6.76
C VAL A 243 -8.98 -15.77 -7.20
N GLU A 244 -9.05 -14.61 -6.55
CA GLU A 244 -10.05 -13.60 -6.85
C GLU A 244 -9.61 -12.79 -8.08
N LYS A 245 -10.46 -12.78 -9.10
CA LYS A 245 -10.22 -12.06 -10.34
C LYS A 245 -10.94 -10.72 -10.28
N ILE A 246 -10.15 -9.65 -10.10
CA ILE A 246 -10.53 -8.24 -10.29
C ILE A 246 -11.50 -7.71 -9.22
N GLY A 247 -11.18 -6.53 -8.66
CA GLY A 247 -12.18 -5.62 -8.08
C GLY A 247 -12.91 -6.09 -6.82
N PHE A 248 -12.18 -6.29 -5.73
CA PHE A 248 -12.63 -5.72 -4.46
C PHE A 248 -12.16 -4.28 -4.39
#